data_AF-G9BGZ9-F1
#
_entry.id   AF-G9BGZ9-F1
#
_cell.length_a   1.000
_cell.length_b   1.000
_cell.length_c   1.000
_cell.angle_alpha   90.00
_cell.angle_beta   90.00
_cell.angle_gamma   90.00
#
_symmetry.space_group_name_H-M   'P 1'
#
loop_
_entity.id
_entity.type
_entity.pdbx_description
1 polymer ?
#
loop_
_entity_poly.entity_id
_entity_poly.type
_entity_poly.pdbx_seq_one_letter_code
_entity_poly.pdbx_strand_id
1 'polypeptide(L)' 'CGMGVCHCCLVKINGRHKRRACQTVVRDGMQIETRVNRVVAQEVV' A
#
# COMPACT_ATOMS: atom_id res chain seq x y z
N CYS A 1 -6.56 -10.36 2.93
CA CYS A 1 -6.66 -11.78 3.34
C CYS A 1 -5.53 -12.25 4.27
N GLY A 2 -4.41 -11.53 4.45
CA GLY A 2 -3.31 -11.99 5.32
C GLY A 2 -2.41 -13.07 4.71
N MET A 3 -2.95 -13.92 3.83
CA MET A 3 -2.24 -15.04 3.20
C MET A 3 -1.27 -14.64 2.08
N GLY A 4 -1.28 -13.37 1.62
CA GLY A 4 -0.42 -12.90 0.53
C GLY A 4 -0.90 -13.22 -0.89
N VAL A 5 -2.07 -13.84 -1.06
CA VAL A 5 -2.59 -14.29 -2.36
C VAL A 5 -3.60 -13.33 -3.02
N CYS A 6 -4.32 -12.51 -2.25
CA CYS A 6 -5.37 -11.63 -2.81
C CYS A 6 -4.80 -10.46 -3.63
N HIS A 7 -3.53 -10.11 -3.45
CA HIS A 7 -2.92 -8.87 -3.98
C HIS A 7 -3.63 -7.55 -3.63
N CYS A 8 -4.62 -7.59 -2.74
CA CYS A 8 -5.41 -6.45 -2.29
C CYS A 8 -4.64 -5.47 -1.37
N CYS A 9 -3.46 -5.87 -0.87
CA CYS A 9 -2.65 -5.10 0.08
C CYS A 9 -1.34 -4.57 -0.52
N LEU A 10 -1.28 -4.41 -1.85
CA LEU A 10 -0.08 -3.93 -2.52
C LEU A 10 0.13 -2.44 -2.28
N VAL A 11 1.29 -2.11 -1.73
CA VAL A 11 1.73 -0.74 -1.44
C VAL A 11 3.14 -0.53 -2.00
N LYS A 12 3.63 0.71 -1.95
CA LYS A 12 5.04 1.02 -2.20
C LYS A 12 5.73 1.23 -0.85
N ILE A 13 6.85 0.54 -0.62
CA ILE A 13 7.64 0.65 0.62
C ILE A 13 9.08 1.01 0.23
N ASN A 14 9.58 2.12 0.76
CA ASN A 14 10.95 2.61 0.53
C ASN A 14 11.31 2.61 -0.97
N GLY A 15 10.47 3.23 -1.80
CA GLY A 15 10.68 3.30 -3.25
C GLY A 15 10.23 2.06 -4.04
N ARG A 16 10.03 0.90 -3.39
CA ARG A 16 9.73 -0.37 -4.08
C ARG A 16 8.23 -0.60 -4.20
N HIS A 17 7.72 -0.70 -5.42
CA HIS A 17 6.31 -0.98 -5.70
C HIS A 17 5.92 -2.45 -5.44
N LYS A 18 4.61 -2.70 -5.38
CA LYS A 18 3.99 -4.04 -5.30
C LYS A 18 4.47 -4.85 -4.10
N ARG A 19 4.68 -4.21 -2.96
CA ARG A 19 4.99 -4.87 -1.69
C ARG A 19 3.71 -5.26 -0.97
N ARG A 20 3.67 -6.47 -0.41
CA ARG A 20 2.51 -6.97 0.34
C ARG A 20 2.55 -6.41 1.76
N ALA A 21 1.66 -5.47 2.07
CA ALA A 21 1.55 -4.94 3.43
C ALA A 21 1.23 -6.06 4.44
N CYS A 22 0.34 -7.00 4.08
CA CYS A 22 -0.08 -8.06 4.99
C CYS A 22 1.00 -9.08 5.38
N GLN A 23 2.16 -9.07 4.72
CA GLN A 23 3.29 -9.96 5.01
C GLN A 23 4.58 -9.18 5.28
N THR A 24 4.50 -7.85 5.44
CA THR A 24 5.67 -7.01 5.72
C THR A 24 5.56 -6.48 7.14
N VAL A 25 6.49 -6.89 8.00
CA VAL A 25 6.62 -6.33 9.36
C VAL A 25 7.11 -4.89 9.25
N VAL A 26 6.43 -3.98 9.95
CA VAL A 26 6.79 -2.57 10.01
C VAL A 26 8.13 -2.40 10.73
N ARG A 27 8.94 -1.46 10.24
CA ARG A 27 10.18 -1.03 10.86
C ARG A 27 10.18 0.49 10.94
N ASP A 28 10.89 1.01 11.93
CA ASP A 28 11.05 2.45 12.08
C ASP A 28 11.67 3.08 10.83
N GLY A 29 11.24 4.30 10.51
CA GLY A 29 11.67 5.01 9.30
C GLY A 29 11.16 4.44 7.97
N MET A 30 10.29 3.43 7.94
CA MET A 30 9.67 2.97 6.68
C MET A 30 8.80 4.07 6.06
N GLN A 31 9.05 4.36 4.78
CA GLN A 31 8.19 5.21 3.96
C GLN A 31 7.22 4.34 3.17
N ILE A 32 5.91 4.56 3.38
CA ILE A 32 4.84 3.75 2.79
C ILE A 32 3.92 4.68 1.98
N GLU A 33 3.74 4.37 0.69
CA GLU A 33 2.77 5.06 -0.17
C GLU A 33 1.64 4.09 -0.54
N THR A 34 0.39 4.50 -0.25
CA THR A 34 -0.84 3.77 -0.61
C THR A 34 -1.49 4.37 -1.84
N ARG A 35 -2.41 3.62 -2.46
CA ARG A 35 -3.28 4.17 -3.50
C ARG A 35 -4.39 4.98 -2.83
N VAL A 36 -4.81 6.05 -3.49
CA VAL A 36 -5.97 6.85 -3.07
C VAL A 36 -7.21 6.39 -3.84
N ASN A 37 -8.38 6.52 -3.21
CA ASN A 37 -9.64 6.30 -3.90
C ASN A 37 -9.80 7.39 -4.98
N ARG A 38 -9.99 6.96 -6.23
CA ARG A 38 -10.14 7.88 -7.36
C ARG A 38 -11.40 8.73 -7.29
N VAL A 39 -12.47 8.22 -6.69
CA VAL A 39 -13.73 8.99 -6.51
C VAL A 39 -13.47 10.20 -5.61
N VAL A 40 -12.91 9.95 -4.42
CA VAL A 40 -12.56 11.01 -3.46
C VAL A 40 -11.52 11.97 -4.03
N ALA A 41 -10.52 11.47 -4.77
CA ALA A 41 -9.51 12.33 -5.38
C ALA A 41 -10.07 13.28 -6.45
N GLN A 42 -11.22 12.96 -7.05
CA GLN A 42 -11.81 13.73 -8.14
C GLN A 42 -12.86 14.75 -7.64
N GLU A 43 -13.36 14.59 -6.41
CA GLU A 43 -14.28 15.53 -5.74
C GLU A 43 -13.59 16.79 -5.20
N VAL A 44 -12.25 16.76 -5.11
CA VAL A 44 -11.42 17.87 -4.57
C VAL A 44 -10.89 18.78 -5.71
N VAL A 45 -11.34 18.58 -6.95
CA VAL A 45 -10.95 19.37 -8.13
C VAL A 45 -12.04 20.39 -8.48
#